data_AF-A0A6A6CDX9-F1
#
_entry.id   AF-A0A6A6CDX9-F1
#
_cell.length_a   1.000
_cell.length_b   1.000
_cell.length_c   1.000
_cell.angle_alpha   90.00
_cell.angle_beta   90.00
_cell.angle_gamma   90.00
#
_symmetry.space_group_name_H-M   'P 1'
#
loop_
_entity.id
_entity.type
_entity.pdbx_description
1 polymer ?
#
loop_
_entity_poly.entity_id
_entity_poly.type
_entity_poly.pdbx_seq_one_letter_code
_entity_poly.pdbx_strand_id
1 'polypeptide(L)'
;MHHHLITTLTLLTLSHTALTLKLPARQTPNLWHISDSYIGCDPTVGCSYQFHVLGDDTGQLPYFEADCIQNVPIGDTALQQCNLVGAGSQFGLSVDGVYASGEFYPGNQVGSRVVVQLEFSDARRGTREFWQASQDGTYQTFSRDLGDYDVIPLQAAAVA
;
A
#
# COMPACT_ATOMS: atom_id res chain seq x y z
N MET A 1 81.00 25.72 23.15
CA MET A 1 79.86 25.24 23.97
C MET A 1 78.57 25.72 23.32
N HIS A 2 77.56 24.86 23.32
CA HIS A 2 76.56 24.67 22.26
C HIS A 2 75.52 25.80 22.08
N HIS A 3 75.19 26.05 20.80
CA HIS A 3 74.00 26.75 20.31
C HIS A 3 72.78 25.81 20.36
N HIS A 4 71.62 26.31 20.77
CA HIS A 4 70.34 25.65 20.49
C HIS A 4 69.35 26.67 19.89
N LEU A 5 69.03 26.46 18.60
CA LEU A 5 67.92 27.07 17.89
C LEU A 5 66.59 26.50 18.41
N ILE A 6 65.61 27.38 18.62
CA ILE A 6 64.21 27.01 18.89
C ILE A 6 63.45 27.10 17.57
N THR A 7 62.89 25.98 17.11
CA THR A 7 62.06 25.89 15.90
C THR A 7 60.59 25.93 16.31
N THR A 8 59.87 26.98 15.94
CA THR A 8 58.43 27.10 16.13
C THR A 8 57.69 26.36 15.02
N LEU A 9 56.78 25.46 15.41
CA LEU A 9 55.93 24.68 14.51
C LEU A 9 54.53 25.32 14.45
N THR A 10 54.13 25.81 13.28
CA THR A 10 52.80 26.37 13.02
C THR A 10 51.84 25.26 12.58
N LEU A 11 50.78 24.99 13.37
CA LEU A 11 49.68 24.10 13.00
C LEU A 11 48.66 24.87 12.13
N LEU A 12 48.47 24.43 10.89
CA LEU A 12 47.32 24.80 10.05
C LEU A 12 46.10 23.95 10.42
N THR A 13 45.02 24.57 10.89
CA THR A 13 43.73 23.92 11.12
C THR A 13 42.91 23.94 9.83
N LEU A 14 42.65 22.76 9.26
CA LEU A 14 41.72 22.57 8.15
C LEU A 14 40.27 22.56 8.68
N SER A 15 39.58 23.68 8.50
CA SER A 15 38.14 23.80 8.74
C SER A 15 37.37 22.88 7.77
N HIS A 16 36.82 21.79 8.30
CA HIS A 16 35.91 20.93 7.56
C HIS A 16 34.53 21.59 7.52
N THR A 17 34.15 22.13 6.36
CA THR A 17 32.76 22.47 6.06
C THR A 17 31.94 21.18 6.00
N ALA A 18 31.26 20.86 7.08
CA ALA A 18 30.30 19.78 7.11
C ALA A 18 29.14 20.12 6.16
N LEU A 19 29.07 19.43 5.04
CA LEU A 19 27.95 19.47 4.12
C LEU A 19 26.77 18.78 4.83
N THR A 20 25.88 19.56 5.45
CA THR A 20 24.61 19.02 5.95
C THR A 20 23.75 18.64 4.75
N LEU A 21 23.84 17.39 4.30
CA LEU A 21 22.81 16.81 3.44
C LEU A 21 21.51 16.79 4.24
N LYS A 22 20.58 17.69 3.91
CA LYS A 22 19.17 17.49 4.30
C LYS A 22 18.68 16.29 3.52
N LEU A 23 18.65 15.11 4.14
CA LEU A 23 17.87 14.00 3.61
C LEU A 23 16.43 14.52 3.43
N PRO A 24 15.79 14.33 2.26
CA PRO A 24 14.38 14.62 2.13
C PRO A 24 13.63 13.86 3.23
N ALA A 25 12.69 14.54 3.88
CA ALA A 25 11.83 13.93 4.87
C ALA A 25 11.29 12.62 4.29
N ARG A 26 11.50 11.51 5.00
CA ARG A 26 11.05 10.18 4.63
C ARG A 26 9.54 10.27 4.40
N GLN A 27 9.11 10.35 3.14
CA GLN A 27 7.70 10.26 2.80
C GLN A 27 7.25 8.89 3.31
N THR A 28 6.31 8.87 4.25
CA THR A 28 5.69 7.62 4.68
C THR A 28 5.11 6.98 3.42
N PRO A 29 5.50 5.75 3.07
CA PRO A 29 4.94 5.11 1.89
C PRO A 29 3.42 5.02 2.04
N ASN A 30 2.68 5.32 0.97
CA ASN A 30 1.27 4.99 0.90
C ASN A 30 1.19 3.47 0.99
N LEU A 31 0.70 2.94 2.10
CA LEU A 31 0.51 1.50 2.31
C LEU A 31 -0.94 1.28 2.67
N TRP A 32 -1.52 0.22 2.13
CA TRP A 32 -2.77 -0.33 2.61
C TRP A 32 -2.47 -1.62 3.33
N HIS A 33 -2.93 -1.71 4.56
CA HIS A 33 -2.80 -2.88 5.39
C HIS A 33 -4.01 -3.78 5.16
N ILE A 34 -3.76 -5.04 4.84
CA ILE A 34 -4.79 -6.08 4.71
C ILE A 34 -4.67 -7.02 5.91
N SER A 35 -5.78 -7.21 6.62
CA SER A 35 -5.83 -8.06 7.81
C SER A 35 -7.07 -8.97 7.81
N ASP A 36 -7.13 -9.88 8.79
CA ASP A 36 -8.29 -10.74 9.06
C ASP A 36 -8.75 -11.53 7.83
N SER A 37 -7.76 -11.98 7.04
CA SER A 37 -7.99 -12.62 5.74
C SER A 37 -8.48 -14.05 5.90
N TYR A 38 -9.58 -14.37 5.22
CA TYR A 38 -10.11 -15.70 5.02
C TYR A 38 -10.41 -15.91 3.54
N ILE A 39 -9.85 -16.95 2.94
CA ILE A 39 -10.11 -17.32 1.54
C ILE A 39 -10.38 -18.82 1.49
N GLY A 40 -11.57 -19.19 1.02
CA GLY A 40 -12.03 -20.57 0.97
C GLY A 40 -12.75 -20.86 -0.34
N CYS A 41 -12.28 -21.87 -1.07
CA CYS A 41 -12.90 -22.33 -2.31
C CYS A 41 -13.42 -23.76 -2.18
N ASP A 42 -14.61 -23.98 -2.71
CA ASP A 42 -15.18 -25.28 -3.03
C ASP A 42 -15.25 -25.44 -4.56
N PRO A 43 -14.68 -26.50 -5.14
CA PRO A 43 -14.65 -26.70 -6.60
C PRO A 43 -16.03 -26.72 -7.28
N THR A 44 -17.10 -26.97 -6.54
CA THR A 44 -18.47 -27.09 -7.06
C THR A 44 -19.33 -25.86 -6.78
N VAL A 45 -18.98 -25.05 -5.78
CA VAL A 45 -19.76 -23.87 -5.35
C VAL A 45 -19.09 -22.56 -5.78
N GLY A 46 -17.77 -22.50 -5.82
CA GLY A 46 -17.01 -21.28 -6.08
C GLY A 46 -16.07 -20.94 -4.92
N CYS A 47 -15.61 -19.69 -4.90
CA CYS A 47 -14.74 -19.16 -3.87
C CYS A 47 -15.47 -18.13 -3.01
N SER A 48 -15.01 -18.03 -1.77
CA SER A 48 -15.40 -17.00 -0.84
C SER A 48 -14.14 -16.31 -0.33
N TYR A 49 -14.20 -15.00 -0.17
CA TYR A 49 -13.15 -14.24 0.48
C TYR A 49 -13.76 -13.27 1.49
N GLN A 50 -13.00 -13.04 2.56
CA GLN A 50 -13.22 -12.02 3.56
C GLN A 50 -11.86 -11.44 3.93
N PHE A 51 -11.74 -10.13 3.97
CA PHE A 51 -10.59 -9.44 4.55
C PHE A 51 -10.96 -8.01 4.92
N HIS A 52 -10.17 -7.46 5.82
CA HIS A 52 -10.24 -6.06 6.20
C HIS A 52 -9.13 -5.27 5.50
N VAL A 53 -9.41 -4.03 5.10
CA VAL A 53 -8.41 -3.13 4.52
C VAL A 53 -8.43 -1.78 5.21
N LEU A 54 -7.23 -1.31 5.57
CA LEU A 54 -6.98 -0.03 6.20
C LEU A 54 -5.96 0.76 5.37
N GLY A 55 -6.32 1.98 4.96
CA GLY A 55 -5.39 2.94 4.37
C GLY A 55 -5.28 4.18 5.24
N ASP A 56 -4.05 4.54 5.62
CA ASP A 56 -3.79 5.77 6.38
C ASP A 56 -3.92 7.03 5.51
N ASP A 57 -4.26 8.15 6.15
CA ASP A 57 -4.23 9.46 5.50
C ASP A 57 -2.79 9.93 5.29
N THR A 58 -2.41 10.17 4.04
CA THR A 58 -1.06 10.63 3.69
C THR A 58 -1.05 12.01 3.03
N GLY A 59 -2.21 12.68 2.95
CA GLY A 59 -2.42 13.92 2.19
C GLY A 59 -2.43 13.74 0.66
N GLN A 60 -1.87 12.63 0.15
CA GLN A 60 -2.02 12.16 -1.22
C GLN A 60 -3.22 11.22 -1.36
N LEU A 61 -3.41 10.33 -0.39
CA LEU A 61 -4.55 9.42 -0.30
C LEU A 61 -5.36 9.75 0.97
N PRO A 62 -6.71 9.67 0.91
CA PRO A 62 -7.54 9.80 2.10
C PRO A 62 -7.41 8.56 2.99
N TYR A 63 -7.66 8.73 4.29
CA TYR A 63 -7.91 7.59 5.17
C TYR A 63 -9.17 6.84 4.73
N PHE A 64 -9.11 5.51 4.77
CA PHE A 64 -10.28 4.65 4.63
C PHE A 64 -10.09 3.34 5.38
N GLU A 65 -11.21 2.72 5.71
CA GLU A 65 -11.28 1.43 6.38
C GLU A 65 -12.50 0.69 5.81
N ALA A 66 -12.31 -0.54 5.36
CA ALA A 66 -13.38 -1.32 4.72
C ALA A 66 -13.28 -2.82 4.99
N ASP A 67 -14.44 -3.47 5.07
CA ASP A 67 -14.58 -4.93 5.11
C ASP A 67 -15.03 -5.44 3.75
N CYS A 68 -14.24 -6.31 3.15
CA CYS A 68 -14.49 -6.89 1.84
C CYS A 68 -14.91 -8.36 2.01
N ILE A 69 -16.18 -8.69 1.76
CA ILE A 69 -16.73 -10.04 1.91
C ILE A 69 -17.53 -10.39 0.66
N GLN A 70 -17.15 -11.46 -0.05
CA GLN A 70 -17.86 -11.88 -1.26
C GLN A 70 -17.83 -13.39 -1.48
N ASN A 71 -18.82 -13.86 -2.24
CA ASN A 71 -18.83 -15.18 -2.87
C ASN A 71 -18.72 -14.97 -4.39
N VAL A 72 -17.75 -15.61 -5.02
CA VAL A 72 -17.40 -15.40 -6.42
C VAL A 72 -17.14 -16.73 -7.13
N PRO A 73 -17.36 -16.83 -8.45
CA PRO A 73 -16.87 -17.95 -9.24
C PRO A 73 -15.35 -18.14 -9.13
N ILE A 74 -14.86 -19.36 -9.40
CA ILE A 74 -13.42 -19.62 -9.52
C ILE A 74 -12.85 -18.75 -10.66
N GLY A 75 -11.75 -18.06 -10.39
CA GLY A 75 -11.11 -17.16 -11.35
C GLY A 75 -11.88 -15.88 -11.65
N ASP A 76 -12.83 -15.48 -10.80
CA ASP A 76 -13.50 -14.18 -10.97
C ASP A 76 -12.52 -13.02 -10.79
N THR A 77 -12.66 -12.00 -11.62
CA THR A 77 -11.83 -10.78 -11.62
C THR A 77 -12.65 -9.52 -11.40
N ALA A 78 -13.99 -9.64 -11.31
CA ALA A 78 -14.88 -8.51 -11.15
C ALA A 78 -14.66 -7.84 -9.79
N LEU A 79 -14.46 -6.51 -9.81
CA LEU A 79 -14.43 -5.69 -8.62
C LEU A 79 -15.83 -5.60 -8.02
N GLN A 80 -15.95 -5.98 -6.75
CA GLN A 80 -17.17 -5.90 -5.96
C GLN A 80 -17.00 -4.85 -4.88
N GLN A 81 -18.07 -4.13 -4.57
CA GLN A 81 -18.03 -3.10 -3.55
C GLN A 81 -17.83 -3.72 -2.16
N CYS A 82 -16.89 -3.17 -1.40
CA CYS A 82 -16.68 -3.49 0.01
C CYS A 82 -17.57 -2.62 0.91
N ASN A 83 -17.79 -3.08 2.13
CA ASN A 83 -18.47 -2.29 3.14
C ASN A 83 -17.49 -1.27 3.74
N LEU A 84 -17.71 0.01 3.46
CA LEU A 84 -16.90 1.10 4.02
C LEU A 84 -17.30 1.31 5.49
N VAL A 85 -16.37 1.08 6.42
CA VAL A 85 -16.60 1.22 7.87
C VAL A 85 -16.00 2.51 8.44
N GLY A 86 -14.97 3.05 7.78
CA GLY A 86 -14.32 4.31 8.14
C GLY A 86 -13.86 5.07 6.91
N ALA A 87 -14.00 6.39 6.92
CA ALA A 87 -13.50 7.25 5.84
C ALA A 87 -13.11 8.62 6.38
N GLY A 88 -11.98 9.11 5.87
CA GLY A 88 -11.44 10.43 6.18
C GLY A 88 -11.75 11.40 5.06
N SER A 89 -11.96 12.67 5.41
CA SER A 89 -12.24 13.74 4.45
C SER A 89 -11.23 14.89 4.52
N GLN A 90 -9.96 14.60 4.86
CA GLN A 90 -8.95 15.65 5.02
C GLN A 90 -8.34 16.05 3.68
N PHE A 91 -7.67 17.20 3.66
CA PHE A 91 -6.92 17.69 2.49
C PHE A 91 -7.75 17.83 1.20
N GLY A 92 -9.08 17.96 1.30
CA GLY A 92 -9.98 18.04 0.15
C GLY A 92 -10.18 16.71 -0.58
N LEU A 93 -9.82 15.59 0.04
CA LEU A 93 -10.06 14.25 -0.45
C LEU A 93 -11.32 13.68 0.21
N SER A 94 -12.14 12.93 -0.51
CA SER A 94 -13.32 12.25 0.03
C SER A 94 -13.46 10.88 -0.60
N VAL A 95 -13.47 9.82 0.22
CA VAL A 95 -13.67 8.45 -0.24
C VAL A 95 -15.08 8.31 -0.84
N ASP A 96 -15.14 7.85 -2.08
CA ASP A 96 -16.39 7.56 -2.81
C ASP A 96 -16.73 6.07 -2.72
N GLY A 97 -15.74 5.19 -2.72
CA GLY A 97 -15.93 3.75 -2.62
C GLY A 97 -14.64 2.96 -2.47
N VAL A 98 -14.77 1.75 -1.92
CA VAL A 98 -13.71 0.75 -1.87
C VAL A 98 -14.25 -0.51 -2.51
N TYR A 99 -13.46 -1.13 -3.38
CA TYR A 99 -13.83 -2.32 -4.12
C TYR A 99 -12.72 -3.36 -4.05
N ALA A 100 -13.08 -4.62 -4.16
CA ALA A 100 -12.15 -5.72 -4.14
C ALA A 100 -12.50 -6.79 -5.17
N SER A 101 -11.49 -7.52 -5.63
CA SER A 101 -11.68 -8.77 -6.35
C SER A 101 -10.70 -9.83 -5.86
N GLY A 102 -11.10 -11.09 -6.03
CA GLY A 102 -10.32 -12.25 -5.62
C GLY A 102 -10.35 -13.30 -6.73
N GLU A 103 -9.23 -13.41 -7.45
CA GLU A 103 -9.03 -14.38 -8.52
C GLU A 103 -8.31 -15.60 -7.93
N PHE A 104 -9.05 -16.68 -7.66
CA PHE A 104 -8.51 -17.86 -6.98
C PHE A 104 -8.64 -19.14 -7.79
N TYR A 105 -7.61 -19.98 -7.75
CA TYR A 105 -7.54 -21.24 -8.48
C TYR A 105 -7.11 -22.40 -7.56
N PRO A 106 -8.05 -23.05 -6.82
CA PRO A 106 -7.70 -24.05 -5.79
C PRO A 106 -7.07 -25.34 -6.34
N GLY A 107 -7.32 -25.68 -7.60
CA GLY A 107 -6.80 -26.90 -8.25
C GLY A 107 -5.49 -26.72 -9.02
N ASN A 108 -5.00 -25.49 -9.17
CA ASN A 108 -3.86 -25.17 -10.01
C ASN A 108 -2.77 -24.46 -9.18
N GLN A 109 -1.50 -24.63 -9.56
CA GLN A 109 -0.42 -23.77 -9.07
C GLN A 109 -0.34 -22.42 -9.82
N VAL A 110 -1.40 -22.06 -10.55
CA VAL A 110 -1.49 -20.77 -11.25
C VAL A 110 -1.55 -19.64 -10.23
N GLY A 111 -1.06 -18.47 -10.63
CA GLY A 111 -1.14 -17.25 -9.83
C GLY A 111 -2.59 -16.94 -9.46
N SER A 112 -2.86 -16.89 -8.15
CA SER A 112 -4.06 -16.28 -7.60
C SER A 112 -3.76 -14.82 -7.26
N ARG A 113 -4.79 -13.99 -7.18
CA ARG A 113 -4.64 -12.56 -6.97
C ARG A 113 -5.75 -11.99 -6.10
N VAL A 114 -5.38 -11.09 -5.19
CA VAL A 114 -6.31 -10.17 -4.52
C VAL A 114 -6.03 -8.77 -5.04
N VAL A 115 -7.08 -8.04 -5.44
CA VAL A 115 -7.01 -6.63 -5.83
C VAL A 115 -7.90 -5.82 -4.92
N VAL A 116 -7.41 -4.67 -4.48
CA VAL A 116 -8.22 -3.64 -3.82
C VAL A 116 -8.14 -2.37 -4.66
N GLN A 117 -9.27 -1.70 -4.83
CA GLN A 117 -9.39 -0.41 -5.48
C GLN A 117 -10.03 0.60 -4.54
N LEU A 118 -9.42 1.78 -4.43
CA LEU A 118 -9.98 2.95 -3.80
C LEU A 118 -10.45 3.93 -4.88
N GLU A 119 -11.68 4.40 -4.75
CA GLU A 119 -12.26 5.49 -5.52
C GLU A 119 -12.47 6.69 -4.57
N PHE A 120 -11.98 7.87 -4.95
CA PHE A 120 -12.16 9.08 -4.15
C PHE A 120 -12.22 10.33 -5.02
N SER A 121 -12.89 11.35 -4.51
CA SER A 121 -12.93 12.68 -5.11
C SER A 121 -11.81 13.57 -4.54
N ASP A 122 -11.03 14.23 -5.39
CA ASP A 122 -10.04 15.26 -5.02
C ASP A 122 -10.58 16.65 -5.42
N ALA A 123 -11.14 17.36 -4.43
CA ALA A 123 -11.70 18.70 -4.63
C ALA A 123 -10.66 19.76 -5.03
N ARG A 124 -9.38 19.53 -4.74
CA ARG A 124 -8.29 20.46 -5.13
C ARG A 124 -8.06 20.40 -6.64
N ARG A 125 -8.31 19.24 -7.24
CA ARG A 125 -8.13 18.99 -8.67
C ARG A 125 -9.46 18.97 -9.43
N GLY A 126 -10.58 18.83 -8.73
CA GLY A 126 -11.89 18.63 -9.33
C GLY A 126 -12.00 17.30 -10.07
N THR A 127 -11.21 16.30 -9.67
CA THR A 127 -11.13 15.00 -10.33
C THR A 127 -11.60 13.89 -9.40
N ARG A 128 -12.08 12.80 -10.01
CA ARG A 128 -12.18 11.50 -9.35
C ARG A 128 -10.92 10.71 -9.64
N GLU A 129 -10.36 10.12 -8.59
CA GLU A 129 -9.11 9.38 -8.62
C GLU A 129 -9.40 7.91 -8.31
N PHE A 130 -8.65 7.04 -8.98
CA PHE A 130 -8.70 5.59 -8.78
C PHE A 130 -7.31 5.11 -8.43
N TRP A 131 -7.19 4.38 -7.34
CA TRP A 131 -5.94 3.77 -6.91
C TRP A 131 -6.17 2.29 -6.70
N GLN A 132 -5.22 1.47 -7.10
CA GLN A 132 -5.30 0.03 -6.94
C GLN A 132 -4.02 -0.52 -6.32
N ALA A 133 -4.20 -1.52 -5.49
CA ALA A 133 -3.13 -2.36 -4.99
C ALA A 133 -3.49 -3.82 -5.25
N SER A 134 -2.50 -4.65 -5.52
CA SER A 134 -2.72 -6.08 -5.72
C SER A 134 -1.65 -6.91 -5.06
N GLN A 135 -2.04 -8.05 -4.51
CA GLN A 135 -1.13 -9.09 -4.08
C GLN A 135 -1.31 -10.30 -4.99
N ASP A 136 -0.19 -10.80 -5.52
CA ASP A 136 -0.13 -12.02 -6.31
C ASP A 136 0.44 -13.16 -5.46
N GLY A 137 -0.01 -14.38 -5.70
CA GLY A 137 0.42 -15.55 -4.93
C GLY A 137 -0.16 -16.85 -5.45
N THR A 138 -0.21 -17.87 -4.59
CA THR A 138 -0.93 -19.12 -4.87
C THR A 138 -2.18 -19.20 -4.01
N TYR A 139 -3.15 -20.04 -4.38
CA TYR A 139 -4.31 -20.28 -3.52
C TYR A 139 -3.90 -20.77 -2.12
N GLN A 140 -2.85 -21.61 -2.01
CA GLN A 140 -2.34 -22.07 -0.72
C GLN A 140 -1.83 -20.90 0.12
N THR A 141 -1.09 -19.97 -0.49
CA THR A 141 -0.60 -18.76 0.20
C THR A 141 -1.77 -17.99 0.80
N PHE A 142 -2.78 -17.68 0.00
CA PHE A 142 -3.95 -16.91 0.43
C PHE A 142 -4.83 -17.63 1.46
N SER A 143 -5.02 -18.94 1.33
CA SER A 143 -5.95 -19.70 2.18
C SER A 143 -5.34 -20.14 3.52
N ARG A 144 -4.02 -20.06 3.69
CA ARG A 144 -3.33 -20.61 4.87
C ARG A 144 -2.18 -19.78 5.42
N ASP A 145 -1.41 -19.14 4.56
CA ASP A 145 -0.04 -18.73 4.92
C ASP A 145 0.18 -17.21 4.94
N LEU A 146 -0.72 -16.42 4.32
CA LEU A 146 -0.45 -15.01 4.04
C LEU A 146 -0.46 -14.14 5.30
N GLY A 147 -1.31 -14.44 6.28
CA GLY A 147 -1.49 -13.61 7.48
C GLY A 147 -1.91 -12.18 7.11
N ASP A 148 -1.52 -11.22 7.95
CA ASP A 148 -1.67 -9.79 7.65
C ASP A 148 -0.50 -9.31 6.77
N TYR A 149 -0.77 -8.41 5.83
CA TYR A 149 0.23 -7.94 4.87
C TYR A 149 -0.06 -6.53 4.36
N ASP A 150 0.99 -5.84 3.92
CA ASP A 150 0.87 -4.51 3.31
C ASP A 150 0.95 -4.58 1.80
N VAL A 151 0.16 -3.75 1.13
CA VAL A 151 0.22 -3.55 -0.32
C VAL A 151 0.45 -2.07 -0.65
N ILE A 152 1.16 -1.82 -1.74
CA ILE A 152 1.46 -0.45 -2.21
C ILE A 152 0.45 -0.10 -3.30
N PRO A 153 -0.45 0.87 -3.08
CA PRO A 153 -1.37 1.31 -4.10
C PRO A 153 -0.66 2.18 -5.14
N LEU A 154 -1.07 2.01 -6.39
CA LEU A 154 -0.66 2.80 -7.54
C LEU A 154 -1.90 3.46 -8.14
N GLN A 155 -1.75 4.68 -8.63
CA GLN A 155 -2.81 5.35 -9.36
C GLN A 155 -3.17 4.52 -10.60
N ALA A 156 -4.42 4.09 -10.69
CA ALA A 156 -4.94 3.38 -11.85
C ALA A 156 -5.30 4.39 -12.95
N ALA A 157 -5.13 3.99 -14.21
CA ALA A 157 -5.67 4.79 -15.31
C ALA A 157 -7.20 4.85 -15.18
N ALA A 158 -7.78 6.04 -15.33
CA ALA A 158 -9.23 6.16 -15.41
C ALA A 158 -9.73 5.32 -16.59
N VAL A 159 -10.56 4.31 -16.30
CA VAL A 159 -11.21 3.52 -17.35
C VAL A 159 -12.37 4.38 -17.86
N ALA A 160 -12.26 4.84 -19.11
CA ALA A 160 -13.24 5.67 -19.79
C ALA A 160 -14.47 4.88 -20.26
#